data_AF-A0A401QCL6-F1
#
_entry.id   AF-A0A401QCL6-F1
#
_cell.length_a   1.000
_cell.length_b   1.000
_cell.length_c   1.000
_cell.angle_alpha   90.00
_cell.angle_beta   90.00
_cell.angle_gamma   90.00
#
_symmetry.space_group_name_H-M   'P 1'
#
loop_
_entity.id
_entity.type
_entity.pdbx_description
1 polymer ?
#
loop_
_entity_poly.entity_id
_entity_poly.type
_entity_poly.pdbx_seq_one_letter_code
_entity_poly.pdbx_strand_id
1 'polypeptide(L)'
;PYTIITFPFLFAVMFGDCGHGAVLLGFALIMIINEKAFGAQKGGNEIWITFFSGRYLILLMGIFSIYTGFIYNDCFSKSFNIFGSSWHVRAMFHNGSWNKHVIENNLLLQLDPAVPGVFSGNPYPFGIDPVRNITLSTLHIPT
;
A
#
# COMPACT_ATOMS: atom_id res chain seq x y z
N PRO A 1 -1.70 -12.12 -26.25
CA PRO A 1 -1.76 -10.65 -26.10
C PRO A 1 -2.17 -10.18 -24.70
N TYR A 2 -3.28 -10.68 -24.12
CA TYR A 2 -3.80 -10.20 -22.83
C TYR A 2 -2.89 -10.51 -21.62
N THR A 3 -2.23 -11.67 -21.62
CA THR A 3 -1.37 -12.14 -20.51
C THR A 3 -0.21 -11.20 -20.19
N ILE A 4 0.25 -10.41 -21.16
CA ILE A 4 1.35 -9.45 -20.97
C ILE A 4 1.00 -8.39 -19.93
N ILE A 5 -0.28 -8.03 -19.82
CA ILE A 5 -0.79 -7.02 -18.88
C ILE A 5 -1.48 -7.67 -17.67
N THR A 6 -2.31 -8.70 -17.89
CA THR A 6 -3.13 -9.29 -16.82
C THR A 6 -2.30 -10.08 -15.81
N PHE A 7 -1.24 -10.76 -16.24
CA PHE A 7 -0.38 -11.51 -15.32
C PHE A 7 0.38 -10.60 -14.34
N PRO A 8 1.10 -9.56 -14.81
CA PRO A 8 1.75 -8.61 -13.90
C PRO A 8 0.77 -7.84 -13.02
N PHE A 9 -0.44 -7.56 -13.51
CA PHE A 9 -1.49 -6.93 -12.71
C PHE A 9 -1.98 -7.83 -11.57
N LEU A 10 -2.28 -9.10 -11.84
CA LEU A 10 -2.66 -10.06 -10.79
C LEU A 10 -1.54 -10.26 -9.77
N PHE A 11 -0.29 -10.33 -10.24
CA PHE A 11 0.88 -10.36 -9.35
C PHE A 11 0.93 -9.12 -8.45
N ALA A 12 0.73 -7.93 -9.02
CA ALA A 12 0.73 -6.68 -8.27
C ALA A 12 -0.39 -6.57 -7.23
N VAL A 13 -1.58 -7.14 -7.49
CA VAL A 13 -2.66 -7.22 -6.51
C VAL A 13 -2.28 -8.14 -5.35
N MET A 14 -1.59 -9.26 -5.63
CA MET A 14 -1.16 -10.20 -4.59
C MET A 14 0.06 -9.69 -3.79
N PHE A 15 0.98 -8.99 -4.44
CA PHE A 15 2.23 -8.52 -3.83
C PHE A 15 2.07 -7.16 -3.14
N GLY A 16 1.21 -6.27 -3.68
CA GLY A 16 0.50 -5.20 -2.99
C GLY A 16 1.29 -4.15 -2.19
N ASP A 17 2.63 -4.20 -2.16
CA ASP A 17 3.45 -3.34 -1.33
C ASP A 17 4.25 -2.36 -2.19
N CYS A 18 4.06 -1.07 -1.93
CA CYS A 18 4.78 0.01 -2.59
C CYS A 18 6.30 -0.06 -2.35
N GLY A 19 6.74 -0.48 -1.17
CA GLY A 19 8.16 -0.58 -0.81
C GLY A 19 8.87 -1.71 -1.54
N HIS A 20 8.32 -2.93 -1.46
CA HIS A 20 8.89 -4.07 -2.17
C HIS A 20 8.76 -3.91 -3.69
N GLY A 21 7.67 -3.31 -4.18
CA GLY A 21 7.49 -2.94 -5.59
C GLY A 21 8.56 -1.95 -6.08
N ALA A 22 8.96 -0.98 -5.27
CA ALA A 22 10.05 -0.04 -5.59
C ALA A 22 11.41 -0.72 -5.70
N VAL A 23 11.72 -1.69 -4.84
CA VAL A 23 12.95 -2.49 -4.93
C VAL A 23 12.97 -3.32 -6.22
N LEU A 24 11.86 -3.99 -6.54
CA LEU A 24 11.72 -4.76 -7.79
C LEU A 24 11.85 -3.88 -9.04
N LEU A 25 11.25 -2.68 -9.02
CA LEU A 25 11.37 -1.70 -10.09
C LEU A 25 12.82 -1.21 -10.23
N GLY A 26 13.51 -0.91 -9.13
CA GLY A 26 14.92 -0.52 -9.13
C GLY A 26 15.82 -1.59 -9.71
N PHE A 27 15.63 -2.85 -9.31
CA PHE A 27 16.36 -3.99 -9.86
C PHE A 27 16.11 -4.16 -11.37
N ALA A 28 14.87 -4.05 -11.82
CA ALA A 28 14.51 -4.11 -13.24
C ALA A 28 15.14 -2.98 -14.06
N LEU A 29 15.13 -1.74 -13.54
CA LEU A 29 15.75 -0.59 -14.20
C LEU A 29 17.26 -0.76 -14.35
N ILE A 30 17.95 -1.23 -13.30
CA ILE A 30 19.40 -1.50 -13.35
C ILE A 30 19.73 -2.52 -14.44
N MET A 31 18.92 -3.57 -14.58
CA MET A 31 19.11 -4.59 -15.62
C MET A 31 18.87 -4.04 -17.03
N ILE A 32 17.90 -3.15 -17.20
CA ILE A 32 17.58 -2.54 -18.51
C ILE A 32 18.65 -1.53 -18.92
N ILE A 33 19.10 -0.67 -18.00
CA ILE A 33 20.14 0.34 -18.28
C ILE A 33 21.47 -0.35 -18.66
N ASN A 34 21.81 -1.44 -17.97
CA ASN A 34 23.05 -2.18 -18.19
C ASN A 34 22.88 -3.39 -19.14
N GLU A 35 21.88 -3.37 -20.02
CA GLU A 35 21.57 -4.49 -20.93
C GLU A 35 22.79 -4.94 -21.75
N LYS A 36 23.62 -4.00 -22.21
CA LYS A 36 24.83 -4.30 -23.00
C LYS A 36 25.91 -5.03 -22.21
N ALA A 37 26.05 -4.71 -20.92
CA ALA A 37 27.04 -5.33 -20.05
C ALA A 37 26.60 -6.74 -19.64
N PHE A 38 25.33 -6.91 -19.29
CA PHE A 38 24.77 -8.21 -18.87
C PHE A 38 24.53 -9.16 -20.05
N GLY A 39 24.17 -8.65 -21.22
CA GLY A 39 24.00 -9.45 -22.44
C GLY A 39 25.31 -10.03 -23.00
N ALA A 40 26.46 -9.46 -22.64
CA ALA A 40 27.77 -9.98 -23.00
C ALA A 40 28.21 -11.18 -22.13
N GLN A 41 27.61 -11.36 -20.95
CA GLN A 41 27.86 -12.51 -20.07
C GLN A 41 27.03 -13.73 -20.52
N LYS A 42 27.48 -14.39 -21.59
CA LYS A 42 26.85 -15.61 -22.15
C LYS A 42 27.03 -16.89 -21.31
N GLY A 43 27.50 -16.79 -20.06
CA GLY A 43 27.82 -17.94 -19.19
C GLY A 43 27.29 -17.83 -17.76
N GLY A 44 26.24 -17.03 -17.53
CA GLY A 44 25.61 -16.88 -16.21
C GLY A 44 24.70 -18.05 -15.83
N ASN A 45 24.42 -18.20 -14.52
CA ASN A 45 23.45 -19.17 -13.98
C ASN A 45 22.09 -19.09 -14.72
N GLU A 46 21.40 -20.22 -14.87
CA GLU A 46 20.09 -20.31 -15.56
C GLU A 46 19.05 -19.31 -15.01
N ILE A 47 19.11 -19.04 -13.71
CA ILE A 47 18.30 -18.05 -13.02
C ILE A 47 18.51 -16.65 -13.61
N TRP A 48 19.77 -16.26 -13.81
CA TRP A 48 20.13 -14.96 -14.39
C TRP A 48 19.63 -14.81 -15.83
N ILE A 49 19.76 -15.87 -16.63
CA ILE A 49 19.28 -15.88 -18.03
C ILE A 49 17.76 -15.69 -18.08
N THR A 50 17.03 -16.38 -17.19
CA THR A 50 15.57 -16.28 -17.09
C THR A 50 15.13 -14.86 -16.70
N PHE A 51 15.76 -14.26 -15.68
CA PHE A 51 15.44 -12.88 -15.27
C PHE A 51 15.76 -11.85 -16.37
N PHE A 52 16.89 -12.01 -17.07
CA PHE A 52 17.29 -11.11 -18.15
C PHE A 52 16.35 -11.19 -19.37
N SER A 53 15.88 -12.39 -19.71
CA SER A 53 14.85 -12.60 -20.73
C SER A 53 13.53 -11.92 -20.33
N GLY A 54 13.16 -12.02 -19.05
CA GLY A 54 11.96 -11.43 -18.45
C GLY A 54 12.04 -9.97 -18.03
N ARG A 55 13.11 -9.22 -18.36
CA ARG A 55 13.37 -7.85 -17.85
C ARG A 55 12.18 -6.87 -17.95
N TYR A 56 11.46 -6.91 -19.07
CA TYR A 56 10.29 -6.06 -19.29
C TYR A 56 9.07 -6.50 -18.46
N LEU A 57 8.91 -7.81 -18.22
CA LEU A 57 7.85 -8.31 -17.34
C LEU A 57 8.09 -7.89 -15.89
N ILE A 58 9.34 -7.95 -15.42
CA ILE A 58 9.71 -7.54 -14.05
C ILE A 58 9.51 -6.05 -13.84
N LEU A 59 9.85 -5.23 -14.85
CA LEU A 59 9.56 -3.80 -14.81
C LEU A 59 8.05 -3.54 -14.70
N LEU A 60 7.24 -4.23 -15.50
CA LEU A 60 5.79 -4.06 -15.47
C LEU A 60 5.18 -4.53 -14.13
N MET A 61 5.68 -5.63 -13.58
CA MET A 61 5.30 -6.12 -12.23
C MET A 61 5.62 -5.08 -11.15
N GLY A 62 6.81 -4.46 -11.19
CA GLY A 62 7.19 -3.41 -10.24
C GLY A 62 6.29 -2.16 -10.33
N ILE A 63 6.00 -1.68 -11.55
CA ILE A 63 5.14 -0.50 -11.76
C ILE A 63 3.72 -0.77 -11.25
N PHE A 64 3.12 -1.91 -11.60
CA PHE A 64 1.79 -2.23 -11.13
C PHE A 64 1.74 -2.46 -9.63
N SER A 65 2.78 -3.05 -9.03
CA SER A 65 2.86 -3.24 -7.56
C SER A 65 2.91 -1.91 -6.81
N ILE A 66 3.62 -0.92 -7.36
CA ILE A 66 3.65 0.43 -6.79
C ILE A 66 2.28 1.08 -6.93
N TYR A 67 1.62 0.93 -8.09
CA TYR A 67 0.28 1.45 -8.34
C TYR A 67 -0.77 0.86 -7.40
N THR A 68 -0.79 -0.47 -7.22
CA THR A 68 -1.70 -1.12 -6.27
C THR A 68 -1.34 -0.76 -4.83
N GLY A 69 -0.06 -0.69 -4.46
CA GLY A 69 0.38 -0.25 -3.14
C GLY A 69 -0.05 1.19 -2.79
N PHE A 70 -0.04 2.10 -3.77
CA PHE A 70 -0.60 3.45 -3.60
C PHE A 70 -2.11 3.42 -3.40
N ILE A 71 -2.85 2.55 -4.11
CA ILE A 71 -4.28 2.36 -3.90
C ILE A 71 -4.58 1.77 -2.51
N TYR A 72 -3.77 0.84 -2.03
CA TYR A 72 -3.93 0.28 -0.68
C TYR A 72 -3.49 1.25 0.42
N ASN A 73 -2.77 2.31 0.07
CA ASN A 73 -2.15 3.24 1.01
C ASN A 73 -1.25 2.54 2.04
N ASP A 74 -0.48 1.57 1.53
CA ASP A 74 0.53 0.83 2.29
C ASP A 74 1.86 0.92 1.55
N CYS A 75 2.76 1.77 2.05
CA CYS A 75 4.12 1.83 1.56
C CYS A 75 5.08 1.58 2.71
N PHE A 76 5.84 0.47 2.65
CA PHE A 76 6.75 0.08 3.72
C PHE A 76 6.07 -0.06 5.09
N SER A 77 4.83 -0.58 5.13
CA SER A 77 4.02 -0.70 6.36
C SER A 77 3.66 0.65 7.00
N LYS A 78 3.77 1.75 6.25
CA LYS A 78 3.38 3.10 6.65
C LYS A 78 2.33 3.64 5.68
N SER A 79 1.22 4.10 6.23
CA SER A 79 0.18 4.76 5.44
C SER A 79 0.54 6.22 5.22
N PHE A 80 0.55 6.67 3.96
CA PHE A 80 0.80 8.06 3.63
C PHE A 80 -0.50 8.86 3.83
N ASN A 81 -0.45 9.86 4.71
CA ASN A 81 -1.57 10.76 4.96
C ASN A 81 -1.57 11.94 3.96
N ILE A 82 -1.75 11.66 2.66
CA ILE A 82 -1.59 12.67 1.59
C ILE A 82 -2.75 13.69 1.57
N PHE A 83 -3.97 13.28 1.94
CA PHE A 83 -5.16 14.14 1.87
C PHE A 83 -5.78 14.50 3.23
N GLY A 84 -5.20 14.05 4.33
CA GLY A 84 -5.81 14.16 5.67
C GLY A 84 -6.83 13.04 5.90
N SER A 85 -6.80 12.41 7.07
CA SER A 85 -7.76 11.34 7.41
C SER A 85 -9.17 11.92 7.50
N SER A 86 -10.17 11.23 6.92
CA SER A 86 -11.58 11.64 7.03
C SER A 86 -12.14 11.47 8.45
N TRP A 87 -11.38 10.80 9.33
CA TRP A 87 -11.69 10.59 10.74
C TRP A 87 -10.94 11.56 11.64
N HIS A 88 -11.66 12.17 12.57
CA HIS A 88 -11.12 13.15 13.50
C HIS A 88 -11.41 12.76 14.96
N VAL A 89 -10.38 12.29 15.67
CA VAL A 89 -10.47 11.94 17.10
C VAL A 89 -10.79 13.17 17.97
N ARG A 90 -10.43 14.37 17.52
CA ARG A 90 -10.63 15.62 18.27
C ARG A 90 -12.10 15.95 18.51
N ALA A 91 -13.00 15.55 17.61
CA ALA A 91 -14.44 15.74 17.77
C ALA A 91 -15.00 14.91 18.94
N MET A 92 -14.37 13.80 19.28
CA MET A 92 -14.75 12.95 20.42
C MET A 92 -14.45 13.59 21.78
N PHE A 93 -13.47 14.49 21.86
CA PHE A 93 -13.17 15.27 23.07
C PHE A 93 -14.04 16.51 23.23
N HIS A 94 -14.53 17.07 22.12
CA HIS A 94 -15.31 18.31 22.13
C HIS A 94 -16.83 18.06 22.15
N ASN A 95 -17.29 17.01 21.44
CA ASN A 95 -18.70 16.63 21.32
C ASN A 95 -19.02 15.22 21.85
N GLY A 96 -18.02 14.39 22.16
CA GLY A 96 -18.19 13.03 22.67
C GLY A 96 -17.96 12.90 24.18
N SER A 97 -18.37 11.76 24.76
CA SER A 97 -18.25 11.43 26.19
C SER A 97 -16.82 11.07 26.66
N TRP A 98 -15.77 11.45 25.94
CA TRP A 98 -14.38 11.12 26.32
C TRP A 98 -13.81 12.12 27.30
N ASN A 99 -13.63 11.67 28.54
CA ASN A 99 -12.93 12.39 29.60
C ASN A 99 -11.56 11.76 29.88
N LYS A 100 -10.64 12.52 30.49
CA LYS A 100 -9.29 12.02 30.87
C LYS A 100 -9.36 10.71 31.68
N HIS A 101 -10.35 10.60 32.56
CA HIS A 101 -10.62 9.41 33.37
C HIS A 101 -11.03 8.17 32.54
N VAL A 102 -11.68 8.35 31.39
CA VAL A 102 -12.07 7.24 30.51
C VAL A 102 -10.87 6.70 29.75
N ILE A 103 -9.93 7.58 29.38
CA ILE A 103 -8.69 7.22 28.67
C ILE A 103 -7.73 6.46 29.58
N GLU A 104 -7.64 6.85 30.84
CA GLU A 104 -6.77 6.18 31.81
C GLU A 104 -7.28 4.79 32.22
N ASN A 105 -8.60 4.59 32.21
CA ASN A 105 -9.22 3.33 32.62
C ASN A 105 -9.45 2.32 31.48
N ASN A 106 -9.42 2.75 30.22
CA ASN A 106 -9.69 1.87 29.08
C ASN A 106 -8.49 1.83 28.13
N LEU A 107 -7.94 0.63 27.95
CA LEU A 107 -6.86 0.37 27.00
C LEU A 107 -7.32 0.53 25.54
N LEU A 108 -8.60 0.24 25.27
CA LEU A 108 -9.21 0.25 23.95
C LEU A 108 -10.38 1.22 23.90
N LEU A 109 -10.41 2.04 22.85
CA LEU A 109 -11.37 3.12 22.69
C LEU A 109 -12.01 3.03 21.31
N GLN A 110 -13.34 3.03 21.25
CA GLN A 110 -14.11 2.95 20.02
C GLN A 110 -14.60 4.33 19.59
N LEU A 111 -14.44 4.67 18.31
CA LEU A 111 -14.99 5.88 17.74
C LEU A 111 -16.44 5.61 17.31
N ASP A 112 -17.36 6.46 17.78
CA ASP A 112 -18.76 6.43 17.34
C ASP A 112 -18.93 7.31 16.09
N PRO A 113 -19.31 6.73 14.93
CA PRO A 113 -19.54 7.49 13.71
C PRO A 113 -20.77 8.41 13.76
N ALA A 114 -21.69 8.22 14.70
CA ALA A 114 -22.89 9.04 14.85
C ALA A 114 -22.61 10.44 15.44
N VAL A 115 -21.43 10.64 16.04
CA VAL A 115 -21.04 11.93 16.62
C VAL A 115 -20.61 12.90 15.51
N PRO A 116 -21.25 14.07 15.39
CA PRO A 116 -20.93 15.03 14.33
C PRO A 116 -19.49 15.51 14.45
N GLY A 117 -18.74 15.40 13.35
CA GLY A 117 -17.33 15.78 13.26
C GLY A 117 -16.33 14.65 13.52
N VAL A 118 -16.76 13.48 14.01
CA VAL A 118 -15.88 12.29 14.14
C VAL A 118 -15.62 11.66 12.77
N PHE A 119 -16.65 11.61 11.92
CA PHE A 119 -16.56 11.22 10.51
C PHE A 119 -16.95 12.41 9.64
N SER A 120 -16.10 12.78 8.66
CA SER A 120 -16.33 13.94 7.77
C SER A 120 -17.47 13.73 6.76
N GLY A 121 -18.11 12.56 6.72
CA GLY A 121 -19.21 12.25 5.80
C GLY A 121 -18.77 11.87 4.38
N ASN A 122 -17.52 12.17 3.99
CA ASN A 122 -16.99 11.87 2.66
C ASN A 122 -15.97 10.72 2.71
N PRO A 123 -16.09 9.71 1.84
CA PRO A 123 -15.10 8.66 1.71
C PRO A 123 -13.74 9.25 1.28
N TYR A 124 -12.65 8.64 1.75
CA TYR A 124 -11.29 9.08 1.42
C TYR A 124 -11.11 9.06 -0.11
N PRO A 125 -10.68 10.16 -0.73
CA PRO A 125 -10.77 10.33 -2.19
C PRO A 125 -9.85 9.40 -2.97
N PHE A 126 -8.83 8.81 -2.33
CA PHE A 126 -7.89 7.91 -2.99
C PHE A 126 -7.42 6.78 -2.06
N GLY A 127 -7.91 5.55 -2.31
CA GLY A 127 -7.46 4.36 -1.60
C GLY A 127 -8.13 4.11 -0.25
N ILE A 128 -7.42 3.44 0.65
CA ILE A 128 -7.90 3.14 2.01
C ILE A 128 -7.47 4.25 2.97
N ASP A 129 -8.40 4.65 3.85
CA ASP A 129 -8.14 5.67 4.87
C ASP A 129 -6.96 5.24 5.78
N PRO A 130 -5.92 6.09 5.95
CA PRO A 130 -4.79 5.82 6.84
C PRO A 130 -5.19 5.42 8.27
N VAL A 131 -6.35 5.90 8.77
CA VAL A 131 -6.82 5.59 10.13
C VAL A 131 -7.05 4.10 10.33
N ARG A 132 -7.32 3.34 9.25
CA ARG A 132 -7.55 1.91 9.33
C ARG A 132 -6.30 1.12 9.70
N ASN A 133 -5.11 1.65 9.43
CA ASN A 133 -3.84 0.99 9.75
C ASN A 133 -3.49 1.07 11.25
N ILE A 134 -4.13 1.97 12.00
CA ILE A 134 -3.88 2.17 13.43
C ILE A 134 -4.99 1.59 14.34
N THR A 135 -6.12 1.16 13.78
CA THR A 135 -7.23 0.59 14.55
C THR A 135 -6.99 -0.88 14.82
N LEU A 136 -7.44 -1.40 15.97
CA LEU A 136 -7.36 -2.84 16.24
C LEU A 136 -8.35 -3.67 15.42
N SER A 137 -9.38 -3.01 14.89
CA SER A 137 -10.40 -3.62 14.04
C SER A 137 -10.06 -3.54 12.54
N THR A 138 -8.80 -3.33 12.14
CA THR A 138 -8.39 -3.28 10.72
C THR A 138 -8.96 -4.42 9.87
N LEU A 139 -9.03 -5.63 10.45
CA LEU A 139 -9.50 -6.86 9.81
C LEU A 139 -11.02 -7.07 9.90
N HIS A 140 -11.74 -6.26 10.67
CA HIS A 140 -13.19 -6.41 10.82
C HIS A 140 -13.88 -5.63 9.71
N ILE A 141 -14.50 -6.35 8.77
CA ILE A 141 -15.37 -5.77 7.75
C ILE A 141 -16.75 -5.63 8.40
N PRO A 142 -17.34 -4.42 8.48
CA PRO A 142 -18.73 -4.29 8.92
C PRO A 142 -19.60 -5.01 7.88
N THR A 143 -20.19 -6.13 8.29
CA THR A 143 -21.26 -6.83 7.56
C THR A 143 -22.57 -6.06 7.66
#